data_AF-A0A849QQL8-F1
#
_entry.id   AF-A0A849QQL8-F1
#
_cell.length_a   1.000
_cell.length_b   1.000
_cell.length_c   1.000
_cell.angle_alpha   90.00
_cell.angle_beta   90.00
_cell.angle_gamma   90.00
#
_symmetry.space_group_name_H-M   'P 1'
#
loop_
_entity.id
_entity.type
_entity.pdbx_description
1 polymer ?
#
loop_
_entity_poly.entity_id
_entity_poly.type
_entity_poly.pdbx_seq_one_letter_code
_entity_poly.pdbx_strand_id
1 'polypeptide(L)' 'CEQCVGACLVGAIHMDRDAKAIVCKHCGICTSFCPHDVLEMRKVGDADDMHTKTSCEEVK' A
#
# COMPACT_ATOMS: atom_id res chain seq x y z
N CYS A 1 10.97 6.19 -19.94
CA CYS A 1 10.92 4.73 -20.21
C CYS A 1 9.79 4.02 -19.45
N GLU A 2 9.25 4.56 -18.34
CA GLU A 2 7.93 4.17 -17.74
C GLU A 2 7.75 2.69 -17.34
N GLN A 3 8.79 1.87 -17.50
CA GLN A 3 8.76 0.44 -17.20
C GLN A 3 8.49 0.15 -15.71
N CYS A 4 8.90 1.06 -14.82
CA CYS A 4 8.66 0.94 -13.39
C CYS A 4 7.17 0.99 -13.01
N VAL A 5 6.32 1.63 -13.82
CA VAL A 5 4.86 1.68 -13.60
C VAL A 5 4.26 0.31 -13.83
N GLY A 6 4.60 -0.35 -14.93
CA GLY A 6 4.12 -1.70 -15.25
C GLY A 6 4.68 -2.81 -14.35
N ALA A 7 5.89 -2.60 -13.80
CA ALA A 7 6.49 -3.55 -12.86
C ALA A 7 5.87 -3.50 -11.45
N CYS A 8 5.17 -2.41 -11.11
CA CYS A 8 4.61 -2.21 -9.77
C CYS A 8 3.30 -2.99 -9.60
N LEU A 9 3.37 -4.17 -9.01
CA LEU A 9 2.21 -5.04 -8.74
C LEU A 9 1.11 -4.36 -7.90
N VAL A 10 1.51 -3.48 -6.98
CA VAL A 10 0.60 -2.78 -6.07
C VAL A 10 0.10 -1.44 -6.64
N GLY A 11 0.61 -1.00 -7.79
CA GLY A 11 0.19 0.26 -8.42
C GLY A 11 0.64 1.54 -7.70
N ALA A 12 1.71 1.48 -6.90
CA ALA A 12 2.18 2.63 -6.11
C ALA A 12 3.01 3.65 -6.90
N ILE A 13 3.33 3.39 -8.17
CA ILE A 13 4.21 4.24 -8.99
C ILE A 13 3.40 4.85 -10.14
N HIS A 14 3.45 6.18 -10.28
CA HIS A 14 2.81 6.93 -11.36
C HIS A 14 3.80 7.87 -12.05
N MET A 15 3.50 8.28 -13.28
CA MET A 15 4.29 9.25 -14.03
C MET A 15 3.55 10.58 -14.11
N ASP A 16 4.28 11.66 -13.82
CA ASP A 16 3.78 13.03 -14.02
C ASP A 16 3.90 13.46 -15.50
N ARG A 17 3.26 14.58 -15.86
CA ARG A 17 3.32 15.19 -17.20
C ARG A 17 4.75 15.51 -17.65
N ASP A 18 5.65 15.77 -16.71
CA ASP A 18 7.09 15.99 -16.97
C ASP A 18 7.93 14.69 -17.00
N ALA A 19 7.30 13.52 -17.13
CA ALA A 19 7.95 12.19 -17.09
C ALA A 19 8.76 11.91 -15.80
N LYS A 20 8.33 12.51 -14.68
CA LYS A 20 8.89 12.26 -13.35
C LYS A 20 8.11 11.15 -12.66
N ALA A 21 8.83 10.16 -12.12
CA ALA A 21 8.23 9.08 -11.35
C ALA A 21 7.81 9.59 -9.97
N ILE A 22 6.51 9.47 -9.66
CA ILE A 22 5.90 9.74 -8.37
C ILE A 22 5.66 8.39 -7.68
N VAL A 23 6.16 8.23 -6.46
CA VAL A 23 6.02 7.00 -5.67
C VAL A 23 5.17 7.26 -4.44
N CYS A 24 4.12 6.45 -4.24
CA CYS A 24 3.29 6.49 -3.04
C CYS A 24 4.09 5.98 -1.84
N LYS A 25 4.25 6.85 -0.81
CA LYS A 25 4.95 6.52 0.45
C LYS A 25 4.00 6.09 1.57
N HIS A 26 2.73 5.83 1.26
CA HIS A 26 1.69 5.56 2.25
C HIS A 26 1.63 6.66 3.34
N CYS A 27 1.60 7.92 2.93
CA CYS A 27 1.58 9.07 3.85
C CYS A 27 0.17 9.41 4.37
N GLY A 28 -0.89 8.86 3.78
CA GLY A 28 -2.27 9.08 4.23
C GLY A 28 -2.91 10.41 3.84
N ILE A 29 -2.25 11.26 3.05
CA ILE A 29 -2.83 12.54 2.60
C ILE A 29 -4.14 12.33 1.83
N CYS A 30 -4.23 11.25 1.06
CA CYS A 30 -5.44 10.86 0.35
C CYS A 30 -6.63 10.59 1.28
N THR A 31 -6.39 9.99 2.45
CA THR A 31 -7.40 9.75 3.49
C THR A 31 -7.95 11.07 4.01
N SER A 32 -7.09 12.03 4.37
CA SER A 32 -7.52 13.33 4.91
C SER A 32 -8.22 14.24 3.89
N PHE A 33 -7.95 14.06 2.60
CA PHE A 33 -8.56 14.87 1.55
C PHE A 33 -9.89 14.28 1.06
N CYS A 34 -10.21 13.03 1.39
CA CYS A 34 -11.40 12.38 0.87
C CYS A 34 -12.68 12.91 1.58
N PRO A 35 -13.56 13.66 0.91
CA PRO A 35 -14.74 14.25 1.57
C PRO A 35 -15.83 13.22 1.88
N HIS A 36 -15.75 12.04 1.27
CA HIS A 36 -16.69 10.94 1.47
C HIS A 36 -16.19 9.90 2.47
N ASP A 37 -14.99 10.09 3.04
CA ASP A 37 -14.40 9.20 4.04
C ASP A 37 -14.36 7.71 3.61
N VAL A 38 -14.14 7.45 2.31
CA VAL A 38 -14.12 6.07 1.77
C VAL A 38 -12.76 5.37 1.89
N LEU A 39 -11.75 6.07 2.43
CA LEU A 39 -10.39 5.56 2.61
C LEU A 39 -10.05 5.58 4.08
N GLU A 40 -9.29 4.61 4.55
CA GLU A 40 -8.75 4.56 5.92
C GLU A 40 -7.31 4.03 5.88
N MET A 41 -6.42 4.57 6.73
CA MET A 41 -5.07 4.04 6.91
C MET A 41 -4.97 3.29 8.23
N ARG A 42 -4.48 2.05 8.16
CA ARG A 42 -4.20 1.20 9.31
C ARG A 42 -2.72 0.86 9.36
N LYS A 43 -2.14 0.88 10.55
CA LYS A 43 -0.79 0.36 10.78
C LYS A 43 -0.88 -1.15 11.00
N VAL A 44 0.11 -1.86 10.48
CA VAL A 44 0.25 -3.29 10.73
C VAL A 44 0.68 -3.46 12.19
N GLY A 45 -0.28 -3.67 13.08
CA GLY A 45 -0.08 -3.81 14.53
C GLY A 45 -1.21 -3.29 15.43
N ASP A 46 -2.14 -2.48 14.91
CA ASP A 46 -3.15 -1.77 15.72
C ASP A 46 -4.60 -2.29 15.55
N ALA A 47 -4.79 -3.53 15.10
CA ALA A 47 -6.09 -4.20 15.15
C ALA A 47 -5.91 -5.71 15.30
N ASP A 48 -6.53 -6.26 16.34
CA ASP A 48 -6.65 -7.66 16.68
C ASP A 48 -6.81 -8.61 15.47
N ASP A 49 -5.97 -9.65 15.45
CA ASP A 49 -6.14 -11.01 14.88
C ASP A 49 -6.80 -11.19 13.50
N MET A 50 -6.02 -11.72 12.54
CA MET A 50 -6.38 -12.87 11.67
C MET A 50 -5.47 -12.96 10.42
N HIS A 51 -4.16 -13.02 10.62
CA HIS A 51 -3.37 -13.95 9.81
C HIS A 51 -2.88 -15.01 10.77
N THR A 52 -3.65 -16.10 10.76
CA THR A 52 -3.28 -17.46 11.15
C THR A 52 -1.95 -17.54 11.87
N LYS A 53 -2.02 -17.89 13.15
CA LYS A 53 -1.12 -18.85 13.78
C LYS A 53 -0.42 -19.62 12.66
N THR A 54 0.85 -19.34 12.42
CA THR A 54 1.70 -20.29 11.74
C THR A 54 1.72 -21.49 12.68
N SER A 55 0.72 -22.36 12.57
CA SER A 55 0.82 -23.77 12.89
C SER A 55 1.73 -24.40 11.83
N CYS A 56 2.92 -23.83 11.69
CA CYS A 56 4.15 -24.57 11.52
C CYS A 56 4.83 -24.50 12.88
N GLU A 57 4.14 -24.99 13.92
CA GLU A 57 4.86 -25.83 14.86
C GLU A 57 5.34 -27.02 14.03
N GLU A 58 6.62 -26.94 13.67
CA GLU A 58 7.51 -28.03 13.31
C GLU A 58 6.81 -29.29 12.77
N VAL A 59 6.72 -29.42 11.45
CA VAL A 59 6.73 -30.75 10.84
C VAL A 59 8.10 -31.34 11.15
N LYS A 60 8.18 -32.04 12.27
CA LYS A 60 9.28 -32.91 12.67
C LYS A 60 8.80 -34.35 12.57
#